data_AF-A0A519WVU7-F1
#
_entry.id   AF-A0A519WVU7-F1
#
_cell.length_a   1.000
_cell.length_b   1.000
_cell.length_c   1.000
_cell.angle_alpha   90.00
_cell.angle_beta   90.00
_cell.angle_gamma   90.00
#
_symmetry.space_group_name_H-M   'P 1'
#
loop_
_entity.id
_entity.type
_entity.pdbx_description
1 polymer ?
#
loop_
_entity_poly.entity_id
_entity_poly.type
_entity_poly.pdbx_seq_one_letter_code
_entity_poly.pdbx_strand_id
1 'polypeptide(L)'
;MKKILFFFCFALSFIYNDAIAQLIQPDSTFTYVNGEGTFIRLGKGEGTVINILSTLQSGVQYGRLDSLSKKTNNSKMSLNLARISLTVNNDRHKVSAGMVTDFTGTSPILEGWIGYAVSKRAKLILGQKQTHTNNRLAMADERYAQTMGQTLAGKSNDGILYGGLMHNFVGSTREGGLFVETNFSINKMRIYPSLSVTTGEGQNFFSPQGNLGFKYGGRLD
;
A
#
# COMPACT_ATOMS: atom_id res chain seq x y z
N MET A 1 28.16 -11.35 55.79
CA MET A 1 28.61 -10.83 54.47
C MET A 1 28.97 -11.93 53.47
N LYS A 2 29.73 -12.99 53.83
CA LYS A 2 30.10 -14.07 52.89
C LYS A 2 28.93 -14.84 52.25
N LYS A 3 27.81 -15.02 52.96
CA LYS A 3 26.61 -15.74 52.45
C LYS A 3 25.82 -14.96 51.38
N ILE A 4 25.89 -13.62 51.41
CA ILE A 4 25.21 -12.75 50.44
C ILE A 4 25.97 -12.72 49.11
N LEU A 5 27.30 -12.69 49.16
CA LEU A 5 28.15 -12.75 47.97
C LEU A 5 27.97 -14.06 47.19
N PHE A 6 27.78 -15.19 47.90
CA PHE A 6 27.53 -16.49 47.28
C PHE A 6 26.19 -16.54 46.55
N PHE A 7 25.13 -15.96 47.13
CA PHE A 7 23.83 -15.84 46.47
C PHE A 7 23.87 -14.94 45.24
N PHE A 8 24.65 -13.87 45.28
CA PHE A 8 24.82 -12.97 44.14
C PHE A 8 25.56 -13.63 42.97
N CYS A 9 26.64 -14.38 43.25
CA CYS A 9 27.34 -15.16 42.23
C CYS A 9 26.49 -16.31 41.66
N PHE A 10 25.66 -16.95 42.50
CA PHE A 10 24.75 -18.01 42.06
C PHE A 10 23.66 -17.44 41.15
N ALA A 11 23.07 -16.27 41.48
CA ALA A 11 22.11 -15.57 40.63
C ALA A 11 22.72 -15.15 39.27
N LEU A 12 23.96 -14.67 39.26
CA LEU A 12 24.70 -14.33 38.03
C LEU A 12 24.94 -15.54 37.13
N SER A 13 25.13 -16.74 37.69
CA SER A 13 25.29 -17.97 36.91
C SER A 13 24.01 -18.43 36.21
N PHE A 14 22.82 -18.10 36.75
CA PHE A 14 21.55 -18.35 36.05
C PHE A 14 21.31 -17.34 34.91
N ILE A 15 21.67 -16.07 35.11
CA ILE A 15 21.54 -15.03 34.06
C ILE A 15 22.48 -15.33 32.87
N TYR A 16 23.66 -15.90 33.12
CA TYR A 16 24.60 -16.28 32.06
C TYR A 16 24.09 -17.47 31.20
N ASN A 17 23.32 -18.38 31.79
CA ASN A 17 22.74 -19.52 31.05
C ASN A 17 21.59 -19.10 30.14
N ASP A 18 20.76 -18.13 30.54
CA ASP A 18 19.71 -17.59 29.66
C ASP A 18 20.29 -16.82 28.45
N ALA A 19 21.47 -16.20 28.60
CA ALA A 19 22.18 -15.56 27.50
C ALA A 19 22.74 -16.55 26.46
N ILE A 20 23.04 -17.80 26.87
CA ILE A 20 23.51 -18.87 25.96
C ILE A 20 22.34 -19.66 25.35
N ALA A 21 21.18 -19.69 26.01
CA ALA A 21 19.97 -20.31 25.46
C ALA A 21 19.32 -19.53 24.29
N GLN A 22 19.70 -18.26 24.09
CA GLN A 22 19.27 -17.42 22.95
C GLN A 22 20.14 -17.57 21.68
N LEU A 23 21.05 -18.56 21.61
CA LEU A 23 21.79 -18.90 20.38
C LEU A 23 20.98 -19.78 19.40
N ILE A 24 19.67 -19.94 19.63
CA ILE A 24 18.74 -20.40 18.62
C ILE A 24 18.35 -19.16 17.80
N GLN A 25 18.99 -18.97 16.65
CA GLN A 25 18.55 -17.96 15.67
C GLN A 25 17.04 -18.12 15.48
N PRO A 26 16.23 -17.10 15.79
CA PRO A 26 14.78 -17.22 15.71
C PRO A 26 14.40 -17.55 14.26
N ASP A 27 13.57 -18.58 14.10
CA ASP A 27 13.11 -19.05 12.79
C ASP A 27 12.25 -18.00 12.07
N SER A 28 11.67 -17.07 12.84
CA SER A 28 10.90 -15.94 12.35
C SER A 28 11.47 -14.62 12.87
N THR A 29 11.50 -13.59 12.03
CA THR A 29 12.01 -12.27 12.42
C THR A 29 10.91 -11.23 12.34
N PHE A 30 10.84 -10.38 13.34
CA PHE A 30 10.03 -9.17 13.33
C PHE A 30 10.95 -7.96 13.15
N THR A 31 10.70 -7.15 12.13
CA THR A 31 11.52 -5.98 11.82
C THR A 31 10.62 -4.80 11.50
N TYR A 32 10.75 -3.73 12.28
CA TYR A 32 10.13 -2.45 11.96
C TYR A 32 11.14 -1.57 11.21
N VAL A 33 10.70 -1.01 10.08
CA VAL A 33 11.46 -0.04 9.30
C VAL A 33 10.66 1.25 9.24
N ASN A 34 11.26 2.35 9.69
CA ASN A 34 10.60 3.64 9.67
C ASN A 34 10.23 4.04 8.23
N GLY A 35 8.98 4.44 8.02
CA GLY A 35 8.44 4.78 6.70
C GLY A 35 7.99 3.60 5.83
N GLU A 36 8.52 2.39 6.03
CA GLU A 36 8.19 1.21 5.21
C GLU A 36 7.24 0.22 5.90
N GLY A 37 7.14 0.29 7.24
CA GLY A 37 6.19 -0.49 8.03
C GLY A 37 6.84 -1.61 8.82
N THR A 38 6.01 -2.59 9.17
CA THR A 38 6.38 -3.74 10.01
C THR A 38 6.43 -5.00 9.17
N PHE A 39 7.61 -5.63 9.13
CA PHE A 39 7.85 -6.87 8.43
C PHE A 39 7.91 -8.05 9.41
N ILE A 40 7.08 -9.05 9.16
CA ILE A 40 7.09 -10.33 9.84
C ILE A 40 7.55 -11.36 8.81
N ARG A 41 8.76 -11.89 9.00
CA ARG A 41 9.31 -12.96 8.17
C ARG A 41 9.11 -14.26 8.91
N LEU A 42 8.44 -15.21 8.28
CA LEU A 42 8.11 -16.51 8.86
C LEU A 42 8.98 -17.59 8.22
N GLY A 43 9.75 -18.27 9.06
CA GLY A 43 10.56 -19.44 8.69
C GLY A 43 11.83 -19.12 7.91
N LYS A 44 12.95 -19.77 8.28
CA LYS A 44 14.21 -19.75 7.51
C LYS A 44 14.08 -20.34 6.09
N GLY A 45 13.08 -21.20 5.87
CA GLY A 45 12.95 -21.99 4.63
C GLY A 45 11.76 -21.64 3.71
N GLU A 46 10.73 -20.95 4.20
CA GLU A 46 9.52 -20.67 3.41
C GLU A 46 9.51 -19.29 2.75
N GLY A 47 10.33 -18.36 3.24
CA GLY A 47 10.47 -17.03 2.65
C GLY A 47 9.17 -16.24 2.65
N THR A 48 8.24 -16.55 3.57
CA THR A 48 7.00 -15.78 3.72
C THR A 48 7.30 -14.47 4.43
N VAL A 49 6.95 -13.36 3.80
CA VAL A 49 7.10 -12.01 4.35
C VAL A 49 5.73 -11.36 4.38
N ILE A 50 5.28 -11.02 5.58
CA ILE A 50 4.09 -10.22 5.82
C ILE A 50 4.56 -8.79 6.11
N ASN A 51 4.07 -7.82 5.37
CA ASN A 51 4.27 -6.40 5.62
C ASN A 51 2.95 -5.77 6.07
N ILE A 52 2.99 -5.06 7.18
CA ILE A 52 1.90 -4.23 7.70
C ILE A 52 2.38 -2.78 7.68
N LEU A 53 1.75 -1.96 6.86
CA LEU A 53 2.03 -0.53 6.77
C LEU A 53 0.75 0.24 7.11
N SER A 54 0.83 1.18 8.04
CA SER A 54 -0.26 2.09 8.35
C SER A 54 0.15 3.53 8.09
N THR A 55 -0.81 4.38 7.77
CA THR A 55 -0.59 5.81 7.59
C THR A 55 -1.78 6.58 8.13
N LEU A 56 -1.51 7.53 9.02
CA LEU A 56 -2.51 8.45 9.55
C LEU A 56 -2.06 9.88 9.23
N GLN A 57 -2.95 10.66 8.64
CA GLN A 57 -2.73 12.07 8.36
C GLN A 57 -3.92 12.86 8.90
N SER A 58 -3.66 13.67 9.92
CA SER A 58 -4.60 14.69 10.37
C SER A 58 -4.38 15.98 9.58
N GLY A 59 -5.44 16.78 9.49
CA GLY A 59 -5.43 18.07 8.82
C GLY A 59 -6.19 19.10 9.65
N VAL A 60 -5.65 20.31 9.68
CA VAL A 60 -6.35 21.49 10.20
C VAL A 60 -6.30 22.55 9.11
N GLN A 61 -7.43 23.13 8.79
CA GLN A 61 -7.59 24.15 7.76
C GLN A 61 -8.29 25.36 8.36
N TYR A 62 -7.71 26.54 8.14
CA TYR A 62 -8.32 27.82 8.46
C TYR A 62 -8.52 28.57 7.15
N GLY A 63 -9.76 28.86 6.82
CA GLY A 63 -10.15 29.55 5.60
C GLY A 63 -11.01 30.75 5.92
N ARG A 64 -10.88 31.79 5.11
CA ARG A 64 -11.79 32.93 5.12
C ARG A 64 -12.35 33.10 3.72
N LEU A 65 -13.66 33.03 3.63
CA LEU A 65 -14.38 33.31 2.39
C LEU A 65 -14.93 34.73 2.49
N ASP A 66 -14.33 35.63 1.71
CA ASP A 66 -14.83 36.98 1.51
C ASP A 66 -15.67 36.97 0.22
N SER A 67 -17.00 36.92 0.39
CA SER A 67 -17.95 37.16 -0.71
C SER A 67 -18.45 38.60 -0.62
N LEU A 68 -18.90 39.18 -1.73
CA LEU A 68 -19.32 40.59 -1.87
C LEU A 68 -20.29 41.10 -0.78
N SER A 69 -20.99 40.21 -0.07
CA SER A 69 -21.98 40.57 0.95
C SER A 69 -21.73 39.96 2.35
N LYS A 70 -20.83 38.97 2.50
CA LYS A 70 -20.55 38.33 3.80
C LYS A 70 -19.11 37.83 3.90
N LYS A 71 -18.53 38.05 5.09
CA LYS A 71 -17.25 37.48 5.51
C LYS A 71 -17.53 36.29 6.41
N THR A 72 -17.13 35.10 6.00
CA THR A 72 -17.29 33.88 6.79
C THR A 72 -15.93 33.27 7.07
N ASN A 73 -15.60 33.16 8.35
CA ASN A 73 -14.44 32.37 8.80
C ASN A 73 -14.86 30.92 8.91
N ASN A 74 -14.02 30.01 8.42
CA ASN A 74 -14.21 28.57 8.54
C ASN A 74 -12.95 27.94 9.12
N SER A 75 -13.12 27.13 10.15
CA SER A 75 -12.07 26.27 10.71
C SER A 75 -12.53 24.83 10.58
N LYS A 76 -11.72 24.00 9.91
CA LYS A 76 -11.98 22.58 9.73
C LYS A 76 -10.85 21.77 10.34
N MET A 77 -11.20 20.77 11.13
CA MET A 77 -10.29 19.70 11.51
C MET A 77 -10.76 18.42 10.84
N SER A 78 -9.84 17.65 10.25
CA SER A 78 -10.16 16.41 9.56
C SER A 78 -9.06 15.37 9.73
N LEU A 79 -9.44 14.11 9.55
CA LEU A 79 -8.50 13.04 9.22
C LEU A 79 -8.48 12.93 7.69
N ASN A 80 -7.37 13.33 7.08
CA ASN A 80 -7.20 13.38 5.62
C ASN A 80 -6.83 12.01 5.05
N LEU A 81 -6.16 11.17 5.85
CA LEU A 81 -5.80 9.81 5.47
C LEU A 81 -5.78 8.92 6.72
N ALA A 82 -6.38 7.73 6.63
CA ALA A 82 -6.31 6.71 7.65
C ALA A 82 -6.29 5.35 6.94
N ARG A 83 -5.09 4.88 6.61
CA ARG A 83 -4.88 3.73 5.72
C ARG A 83 -4.13 2.61 6.42
N ILE A 84 -4.53 1.38 6.15
CA ILE A 84 -3.80 0.17 6.53
C ILE A 84 -3.58 -0.66 5.27
N SER A 85 -2.34 -1.08 5.06
CA SER A 85 -1.91 -1.94 3.97
C SER A 85 -1.30 -3.20 4.55
N LEU A 86 -1.85 -4.34 4.15
CA LEU A 86 -1.32 -5.66 4.44
C LEU A 86 -0.82 -6.26 3.12
N THR A 87 0.42 -6.72 3.09
CA THR A 87 0.95 -7.45 1.94
C THR A 87 1.62 -8.72 2.42
N VAL A 88 1.31 -9.83 1.78
CA VAL A 88 1.94 -11.13 2.06
C VAL A 88 2.64 -11.56 0.78
N ASN A 89 3.91 -11.92 0.87
CA ASN A 89 4.68 -12.48 -0.23
C ASN A 89 5.26 -13.81 0.23
N ASN A 90 5.23 -14.82 -0.64
CA ASN A 90 5.91 -16.08 -0.44
C ASN A 90 6.75 -16.38 -1.68
N ASP A 91 8.07 -16.28 -1.52
CA ASP A 91 9.02 -16.44 -2.62
C ASP A 91 9.09 -17.88 -3.13
N ARG A 92 8.85 -18.87 -2.26
CA ARG A 92 8.93 -20.30 -2.60
C ARG A 92 7.78 -20.75 -3.50
N HIS A 93 6.56 -20.36 -3.14
CA HIS A 93 5.34 -20.67 -3.89
C HIS A 93 5.04 -19.62 -4.97
N LYS A 94 5.83 -18.55 -5.05
CA LYS A 94 5.67 -17.46 -6.03
C LYS A 94 4.30 -16.79 -5.92
N VAL A 95 3.69 -16.80 -4.74
CA VAL A 95 2.38 -16.22 -4.47
C VAL A 95 2.56 -14.93 -3.67
N SER A 96 1.72 -13.96 -3.96
CA SER A 96 1.63 -12.71 -3.23
C SER A 96 0.18 -12.31 -3.09
N ALA A 97 -0.18 -11.65 -2.01
CA ALA A 97 -1.50 -11.08 -1.81
C ALA A 97 -1.36 -9.72 -1.14
N GLY A 98 -2.29 -8.82 -1.42
CA GLY A 98 -2.31 -7.49 -0.85
C GLY A 98 -3.72 -7.02 -0.59
N MET A 99 -3.90 -6.31 0.52
CA MET A 99 -5.13 -5.63 0.88
C MET A 99 -4.79 -4.25 1.39
N VAL A 100 -5.51 -3.23 0.91
CA VAL A 100 -5.36 -1.85 1.36
C VAL A 100 -6.74 -1.33 1.74
N THR A 101 -6.86 -0.82 2.96
CA THR A 101 -8.08 -0.20 3.48
C THR A 101 -7.87 1.26 3.81
N ASP A 102 -8.87 2.10 3.56
CA ASP A 102 -8.85 3.53 3.89
C ASP A 102 -10.14 3.94 4.57
N PHE A 103 -10.02 4.40 5.81
CA PHE A 103 -11.13 4.73 6.69
C PHE A 103 -11.60 6.19 6.56
N THR A 104 -11.01 6.96 5.62
CA THR A 104 -11.44 8.34 5.33
C THR A 104 -12.41 8.44 4.17
N GLY A 105 -12.48 7.39 3.34
CA GLY A 105 -13.36 7.28 2.17
C GLY A 105 -14.74 6.70 2.48
N THR A 106 -15.57 6.62 1.44
CA THR A 106 -16.90 5.97 1.50
C THR A 106 -16.82 4.45 1.36
N SER A 107 -15.76 3.92 0.76
CA SER A 107 -15.47 2.48 0.70
C SER A 107 -14.24 2.17 1.55
N PRO A 108 -14.35 1.30 2.57
CA PRO A 108 -13.25 1.00 3.46
C PRO A 108 -12.16 0.15 2.78
N ILE A 109 -12.47 -0.58 1.70
CA ILE A 109 -11.50 -1.40 0.96
C ILE A 109 -11.13 -0.67 -0.32
N LEU A 110 -9.86 -0.26 -0.42
CA LEU A 110 -9.32 0.35 -1.64
C LEU A 110 -8.78 -0.70 -2.60
N GLU A 111 -8.00 -1.65 -2.11
CA GLU A 111 -7.36 -2.69 -2.93
C GLU A 111 -7.48 -4.06 -2.27
N GLY A 112 -7.60 -5.08 -3.10
CA GLY A 112 -7.64 -6.47 -2.69
C GLY A 112 -7.24 -7.33 -3.87
N TRP A 113 -6.04 -7.90 -3.83
CA TRP A 113 -5.48 -8.64 -4.96
C TRP A 113 -4.67 -9.85 -4.50
N ILE A 114 -4.61 -10.85 -5.39
CA ILE A 114 -3.71 -11.99 -5.32
C ILE A 114 -2.88 -12.01 -6.60
N GLY A 115 -1.61 -12.36 -6.48
CA GLY A 115 -0.68 -12.39 -7.60
C GLY A 115 0.19 -13.63 -7.57
N TYR A 116 0.45 -14.15 -8.76
CA TYR A 116 1.30 -15.30 -9.00
C TYR A 116 2.46 -14.91 -9.92
N ALA A 117 3.70 -15.13 -9.48
CA ALA A 117 4.87 -14.89 -10.32
C ALA A 117 5.08 -16.10 -11.25
N VAL A 118 4.68 -15.95 -12.52
CA VAL A 118 4.88 -16.96 -13.56
C VAL A 118 6.37 -17.18 -13.82
N SER A 119 7.16 -16.10 -13.80
CA SER A 119 8.61 -16.14 -13.90
C SER A 119 9.25 -15.05 -13.04
N LYS A 120 10.59 -15.02 -12.95
CA LYS A 120 11.32 -13.91 -12.30
C LYS A 120 11.07 -12.55 -12.98
N ARG A 121 10.47 -12.53 -14.18
CA ARG A 121 10.26 -11.35 -15.02
C ARG A 121 8.80 -11.05 -15.30
N ALA A 122 7.86 -11.90 -14.86
CA ALA A 122 6.44 -11.74 -15.17
C ALA A 122 5.58 -12.18 -13.98
N LYS A 123 4.61 -11.34 -13.64
CA LYS A 123 3.66 -11.55 -12.55
C LYS A 123 2.25 -11.35 -13.07
N LEU A 124 1.40 -12.33 -12.79
CA LEU A 124 -0.04 -12.26 -13.02
C LEU A 124 -0.71 -11.81 -11.73
N ILE A 125 -1.68 -10.91 -11.80
CA ILE A 125 -2.40 -10.37 -10.64
C ILE A 125 -3.88 -10.38 -10.95
N LEU A 126 -4.68 -10.81 -9.97
CA LEU A 126 -6.13 -10.87 -10.02
C LEU A 126 -6.70 -10.11 -8.82
N GLY A 127 -7.69 -9.26 -9.05
CA GLY A 127 -8.43 -8.56 -8.00
C GLY A 127 -8.60 -7.07 -8.28
N GLN A 128 -8.90 -6.29 -7.24
CA GLN A 128 -9.00 -4.83 -7.32
C GLN A 128 -7.65 -4.20 -7.00
N LYS A 129 -7.05 -3.53 -8.00
CA LYS A 129 -5.76 -2.86 -7.89
C LYS A 129 -5.77 -1.55 -8.69
N GLN A 130 -4.84 -0.65 -8.37
CA GLN A 130 -4.57 0.52 -9.20
C GLN A 130 -4.23 0.10 -10.65
N THR A 131 -4.89 0.72 -11.63
CA THR A 131 -4.67 0.41 -13.06
C THR A 131 -3.38 1.04 -13.58
N HIS A 132 -2.60 0.28 -14.37
CA HIS A 132 -1.37 0.76 -15.01
C HIS A 132 -1.62 1.85 -16.05
N THR A 133 -2.86 1.97 -16.55
CA THR A 133 -3.24 3.02 -17.51
C THR A 133 -3.38 4.41 -16.87
N ASN A 134 -3.28 4.49 -15.54
CA ASN A 134 -3.36 5.76 -14.84
C ASN A 134 -2.09 6.62 -15.06
N ASN A 135 -2.22 7.93 -14.83
CA ASN A 135 -1.11 8.86 -14.88
C ASN A 135 -0.10 8.57 -13.74
N ARG A 136 1.19 8.74 -14.02
CA ARG A 136 2.26 8.57 -13.01
C ARG A 136 2.11 9.52 -11.83
N LEU A 137 1.64 10.74 -12.06
CA LEU A 137 1.42 11.70 -10.98
C LEU A 137 0.31 11.24 -10.04
N ALA A 138 -0.78 10.67 -10.55
CA ALA A 138 -1.83 10.08 -9.72
C ALA A 138 -1.33 8.83 -8.97
N MET A 139 -0.49 8.01 -9.60
CA MET A 139 0.15 6.85 -8.96
C MET A 139 1.15 7.25 -7.86
N ALA A 140 1.88 8.35 -8.08
CA ALA A 140 2.85 8.87 -7.13
C ALA A 140 2.18 9.65 -5.99
N ASP A 141 1.20 10.50 -6.27
CA ASP A 141 0.46 11.27 -5.26
C ASP A 141 -0.25 10.34 -4.27
N GLU A 142 -0.89 9.26 -4.75
CA GLU A 142 -1.50 8.27 -3.85
C GLU A 142 -0.49 7.47 -3.01
N ARG A 143 0.76 7.33 -3.49
CA ARG A 143 1.85 6.64 -2.78
C ARG A 143 2.60 7.56 -1.81
N TYR A 144 2.66 8.86 -2.12
CA TYR A 144 3.39 9.90 -1.36
C TYR A 144 2.48 10.96 -0.73
N ALA A 145 1.18 10.72 -0.62
CA ALA A 145 0.21 11.56 0.09
C ALA A 145 0.58 11.82 1.57
N GLN A 146 1.68 11.24 2.06
CA GLN A 146 2.38 11.65 3.28
C GLN A 146 2.88 13.10 3.25
N THR A 147 3.10 13.73 2.09
CA THR A 147 3.74 15.06 2.01
C THR A 147 2.96 16.10 1.22
N MET A 148 1.98 15.71 0.42
CA MET A 148 1.17 16.62 -0.37
C MET A 148 -0.26 16.59 0.18
N GLY A 149 -0.79 17.74 0.61
CA GLY A 149 -2.22 17.84 0.89
C GLY A 149 -2.97 17.35 -0.34
N GLN A 150 -3.98 16.49 -0.15
CA GLN A 150 -4.77 15.87 -1.23
C GLN A 150 -4.84 16.81 -2.42
N THR A 151 -4.06 16.56 -3.48
CA THR A 151 -4.49 17.12 -4.75
C THR A 151 -5.85 16.48 -5.00
N LEU A 152 -6.80 17.27 -5.47
CA LEU A 152 -8.19 16.88 -5.74
C LEU A 152 -8.30 15.82 -6.87
N ALA A 153 -7.31 14.93 -7.00
CA ALA A 153 -7.15 13.91 -8.03
C ALA A 153 -7.82 12.57 -7.68
N GLY A 154 -8.39 12.44 -6.46
CA GLY A 154 -8.97 11.20 -5.96
C GLY A 154 -10.50 11.10 -5.99
N LYS A 155 -11.22 12.16 -6.37
CA LYS A 155 -12.68 12.14 -6.56
C LYS A 155 -13.07 12.89 -7.83
N SER A 156 -13.58 12.13 -8.80
CA SER A 156 -14.26 12.60 -10.00
C SER A 156 -15.59 13.28 -9.64
N ASN A 157 -15.53 14.56 -9.25
CA ASN A 157 -16.63 15.51 -9.42
C ASN A 157 -16.20 17.00 -9.39
N ASP A 158 -14.97 17.33 -8.98
CA ASP A 158 -14.46 18.73 -8.98
C ASP A 158 -13.46 19.00 -10.13
N GLY A 159 -13.79 18.53 -11.33
CA GLY A 159 -12.94 18.57 -12.53
C GLY A 159 -12.70 19.94 -13.18
N ILE A 160 -12.92 21.07 -12.48
CA ILE A 160 -12.82 22.41 -13.09
C ILE A 160 -11.60 23.20 -12.59
N LEU A 161 -11.07 22.94 -11.39
CA LEU A 161 -10.10 23.88 -10.82
C LEU A 161 -8.61 23.57 -11.09
N TYR A 162 -8.19 22.34 -11.37
CA TYR A 162 -6.77 22.06 -11.59
C TYR A 162 -6.53 20.93 -12.61
N GLY A 163 -6.26 21.31 -13.86
CA GLY A 163 -5.63 20.45 -14.87
C GLY A 163 -6.58 19.62 -15.71
N GLY A 164 -7.21 20.26 -16.72
CA GLY A 164 -8.07 19.64 -17.73
C GLY A 164 -7.43 18.54 -18.61
N LEU A 165 -6.20 18.10 -18.30
CA LEU A 165 -5.55 16.94 -18.91
C LEU A 165 -5.71 15.65 -18.08
N MET A 166 -6.23 15.74 -16.86
CA MET A 166 -6.41 14.60 -15.95
C MET A 166 -7.80 13.95 -16.07
N HIS A 167 -8.76 14.65 -16.67
CA HIS A 167 -10.19 14.33 -16.57
C HIS A 167 -10.70 13.27 -17.58
N ASN A 168 -10.05 13.11 -18.73
CA ASN A 168 -10.74 12.48 -19.87
C ASN A 168 -10.51 10.97 -20.05
N PHE A 169 -9.62 10.32 -19.29
CA PHE A 169 -9.29 8.89 -19.51
C PHE A 169 -9.20 8.02 -18.25
N VAL A 170 -9.33 8.59 -17.04
CA VAL A 170 -9.16 7.85 -15.79
C VAL A 170 -10.29 8.18 -14.80
N GLY A 171 -11.48 7.60 -15.04
CA GLY A 171 -12.65 7.77 -14.16
C GLY A 171 -12.51 7.09 -12.79
N SER A 172 -11.63 6.09 -12.66
CA SER A 172 -11.24 5.46 -11.40
C SER A 172 -9.77 5.08 -11.41
N THR A 173 -9.04 5.43 -10.35
CA THR A 173 -7.63 5.05 -10.23
C THR A 173 -7.46 3.55 -9.98
N ARG A 174 -8.47 2.89 -9.42
CA ARG A 174 -8.47 1.46 -9.06
C ARG A 174 -9.60 0.76 -9.76
N GLU A 175 -9.31 -0.40 -10.32
CA GLU A 175 -10.29 -1.21 -11.03
C GLU A 175 -10.08 -2.68 -10.69
N GLY A 176 -11.16 -3.44 -10.77
CA GLY A 176 -11.10 -4.89 -10.66
C GLY A 176 -10.75 -5.54 -11.98
N GLY A 177 -9.84 -6.51 -11.97
CA GLY A 177 -9.44 -7.18 -13.19
C GLY A 177 -8.26 -8.13 -13.08
N LEU A 178 -7.75 -8.46 -14.26
CA LEU A 178 -6.51 -9.21 -14.48
C LEU A 178 -5.40 -8.23 -14.88
N PHE A 179 -4.25 -8.33 -14.26
CA PHE A 179 -3.08 -7.51 -14.57
C PHE A 179 -1.87 -8.40 -14.82
N VAL A 180 -1.06 -8.01 -15.79
CA VAL A 180 0.23 -8.62 -16.11
C VAL A 180 1.30 -7.55 -15.95
N GLU A 181 2.22 -7.78 -15.03
CA GLU A 181 3.37 -6.92 -14.78
C GLU A 181 4.64 -7.63 -15.23
N THR A 182 5.48 -6.96 -16.01
CA THR A 182 6.76 -7.53 -16.46
C THR A 182 7.95 -6.62 -16.15
N ASN A 183 9.13 -7.23 -16.11
CA ASN A 183 10.39 -6.53 -15.89
C ASN A 183 11.49 -7.18 -16.75
N PHE A 184 11.91 -6.48 -17.79
CA PHE A 184 13.00 -6.93 -18.67
C PHE A 184 14.18 -5.98 -18.58
N SER A 185 15.39 -6.57 -18.55
CA SER A 185 16.65 -5.83 -18.62
C SER A 185 17.29 -6.15 -19.96
N ILE A 186 17.52 -5.13 -20.79
CA ILE A 186 18.20 -5.23 -22.07
C ILE A 186 19.46 -4.35 -21.95
N ASN A 187 20.62 -5.00 -21.79
CA ASN A 187 21.90 -4.33 -21.51
C ASN A 187 21.79 -3.37 -20.31
N LYS A 188 21.99 -2.07 -20.53
CA LYS A 188 21.92 -1.01 -19.52
C LYS A 188 20.52 -0.42 -19.35
N MET A 189 19.55 -0.84 -20.17
CA MET A 189 18.17 -0.35 -20.12
C MET A 189 17.28 -1.37 -19.42
N ARG A 190 16.31 -0.87 -18.66
CA ARG A 190 15.26 -1.70 -18.05
C ARG A 190 13.91 -1.18 -18.53
N ILE A 191 13.07 -2.11 -18.96
CA ILE A 191 11.71 -1.82 -19.44
C ILE A 191 10.71 -2.58 -18.60
N TYR A 192 9.57 -1.95 -18.33
CA TYR A 192 8.47 -2.50 -17.55
C TYR A 192 7.16 -2.46 -18.34
N PRO A 193 6.99 -3.36 -19.33
CA PRO A 193 5.69 -3.56 -19.96
C PRO A 193 4.67 -4.06 -18.94
N SER A 194 3.48 -3.48 -18.97
CA SER A 194 2.33 -3.87 -18.16
C SER A 194 1.06 -3.87 -19.01
N LEU A 195 0.19 -4.84 -18.75
CA LEU A 195 -1.10 -5.02 -19.43
C LEU A 195 -2.19 -5.27 -18.39
N SER A 196 -3.39 -4.78 -18.65
CA SER A 196 -4.54 -4.94 -17.75
C SER A 196 -5.82 -5.17 -18.54
N VAL A 197 -6.63 -6.12 -18.09
CA VAL A 197 -8.02 -6.31 -18.52
C VAL A 197 -8.89 -6.12 -17.29
N THR A 198 -9.68 -5.04 -17.27
CA THR A 198 -10.46 -4.61 -16.11
C THR A 198 -11.94 -4.50 -16.45
N THR A 199 -12.78 -4.47 -15.43
CA THR A 199 -14.24 -4.31 -15.58
C THR A 199 -14.66 -2.86 -15.88
N GLY A 200 -13.77 -1.87 -15.69
CA GLY A 200 -14.10 -0.44 -15.85
C GLY A 200 -14.93 0.17 -14.71
N GLU A 201 -15.30 -0.63 -13.70
CA GLU A 201 -16.26 -0.26 -12.64
C GLU A 201 -15.68 0.53 -11.46
N GLY A 202 -14.41 0.87 -11.54
CA GLY A 202 -13.70 1.50 -10.44
C GLY A 202 -13.65 0.65 -9.16
N GLN A 203 -13.93 1.26 -8.02
CA GLN A 203 -13.84 0.64 -6.69
C GLN A 203 -15.04 -0.29 -6.35
N ASN A 204 -15.96 -0.51 -7.29
CA ASN A 204 -17.17 -1.34 -7.08
C ASN A 204 -16.98 -2.81 -7.47
N PHE A 205 -15.75 -3.32 -7.59
CA PHE A 205 -15.49 -4.68 -8.11
C PHE A 205 -16.15 -5.79 -7.28
N PHE A 206 -16.30 -5.61 -5.97
CA PHE A 206 -16.90 -6.61 -5.08
C PHE A 206 -18.44 -6.52 -5.02
N SER A 207 -19.05 -5.55 -5.71
CA SER A 207 -20.50 -5.38 -5.75
C SER A 207 -21.07 -6.02 -7.02
N PRO A 208 -22.18 -6.77 -6.94
CA PRO A 208 -22.85 -7.31 -8.13
C PRO A 208 -23.30 -6.17 -9.05
N GLN A 209 -22.88 -6.21 -10.31
CA GLN A 209 -23.28 -5.25 -11.33
C GLN A 209 -23.66 -6.01 -12.62
N GLY A 210 -24.65 -5.51 -13.35
CA GLY A 210 -25.17 -6.16 -14.55
C GLY A 210 -24.54 -5.61 -15.84
N ASN A 211 -24.18 -6.52 -16.77
CA ASN A 211 -23.75 -6.25 -18.16
C ASN A 211 -22.76 -5.10 -18.34
N LEU A 212 -21.49 -5.38 -18.08
CA LEU A 212 -20.41 -4.41 -18.25
C LEU A 212 -19.34 -4.98 -19.19
N GLY A 213 -18.87 -4.13 -20.09
CA GLY A 213 -17.80 -4.49 -21.03
C GLY A 213 -16.45 -4.62 -20.33
N PHE A 214 -15.47 -5.17 -21.04
CA PHE A 214 -14.09 -5.20 -20.56
C PHE A 214 -13.33 -3.98 -21.07
N LYS A 215 -12.54 -3.37 -20.20
CA LYS A 215 -11.56 -2.35 -20.54
C LYS A 215 -10.18 -3.01 -20.66
N TYR A 216 -9.48 -2.73 -21.74
CA TYR A 216 -8.12 -3.22 -21.99
C TYR A 216 -7.15 -2.05 -21.97
N GLY A 217 -6.00 -2.25 -21.36
CA GLY A 217 -5.03 -1.19 -21.14
C GLY A 217 -3.62 -1.73 -21.08
N GLY A 218 -2.66 -0.90 -21.46
CA GLY A 218 -1.25 -1.24 -21.36
C GLY A 218 -0.39 -0.01 -21.16
N ARG A 219 0.75 -0.21 -20.52
CA ARG A 219 1.75 0.82 -20.28
C ARG A 219 3.15 0.23 -20.41
N LEU A 220 4.04 0.98 -21.05
CA LEU A 220 5.46 0.67 -21.15
C LEU A 220 6.23 1.76 -20.42
N ASP A 221 6.87 1.40 -19.32
CA ASP A 221 7.77 2.26 -18.55
C ASP A 221 9.25 1.92 -18.77
#